data_AF-A0AA39ILQ0-F1
#
_entry.id   AF-A0AA39ILQ0-F1
#
_cell.length_a   1.000
_cell.length_b   1.000
_cell.length_c   1.000
_cell.angle_alpha   90.00
_cell.angle_beta   90.00
_cell.angle_gamma   90.00
#
_symmetry.space_group_name_H-M   'P 1'
#
loop_
_entity.id
_entity.type
_entity.pdbx_description
1 polymer ?
#
loop_
_entity_poly.entity_id
_entity_poly.type
_entity_poly.pdbx_seq_one_letter_code
_entity_poly.pdbx_strand_id
1 'polypeptide(L)'
;MPLARDLLHPDPVKEKQTHKLKRLVQHPNSFFMDVKCPGCYKITTIFSHAQSVVVCVGCTTILCQPTGANRSVNAIQEPLDTWKSYGGVNPLGLMYADPKTWAFWFQAKVQIDMVLKHCQLKNGVNVMERSIFSARCCFVENMRRQNYLTSEQVSALHANFVRFIDHHSIRPDLFIYLRASPEVCFDRLLTRSRNEEKSVTLEYLRSLHNLHDDWLLNQNKYPVEVVDADSDISSVVELVSHQLREERKQEPRG
;
A
#
# COMPACT_ATOMS: atom_id res chain seq x y z
N MET A 1 17.96 21.87 -48.52
CA MET A 1 17.46 22.82 -47.51
C MET A 1 16.12 22.32 -47.02
N PRO A 2 15.85 22.20 -45.70
CA PRO A 2 14.51 21.86 -45.24
C PRO A 2 13.56 22.98 -45.64
N LEU A 3 12.41 22.64 -46.23
CA LEU A 3 11.34 23.59 -46.54
C LEU A 3 10.98 24.38 -45.28
N ALA A 4 10.88 25.70 -45.40
CA ALA A 4 10.49 26.58 -44.31
C ALA A 4 9.16 26.10 -43.71
N ARG A 5 9.14 25.91 -42.39
CA ARG A 5 7.93 25.49 -41.66
C ARG A 5 6.96 26.67 -41.64
N ASP A 6 5.81 26.54 -42.32
CA ASP A 6 4.75 27.54 -42.27
C ASP A 6 4.18 27.59 -40.84
N LEU A 7 4.41 28.72 -40.16
CA LEU A 7 3.99 28.96 -38.78
C LEU A 7 2.63 29.66 -38.71
N LEU A 8 2.14 30.20 -39.82
CA LEU A 8 0.88 30.96 -39.85
C LEU A 8 -0.31 30.03 -40.11
N HIS A 9 -0.10 28.92 -40.82
CA HIS A 9 -1.14 27.94 -41.13
C HIS A 9 -0.66 26.50 -40.90
N PRO A 10 -0.46 26.08 -39.64
CA PRO A 10 -0.06 24.71 -39.34
C PRO A 10 -1.15 23.72 -39.77
N ASP A 11 -0.73 22.59 -40.33
CA ASP A 11 -1.64 21.51 -40.75
C ASP A 11 -2.38 20.91 -39.52
N PRO A 12 -3.73 21.01 -39.45
CA PRO A 12 -4.50 20.54 -38.30
C PRO A 12 -4.34 19.05 -38.03
N VAL A 13 -4.09 18.23 -39.06
CA VAL A 13 -3.91 16.78 -38.90
C VAL A 13 -2.57 16.50 -38.22
N LYS A 14 -1.51 17.19 -38.64
CA LYS A 14 -0.20 17.09 -38.00
C LYS A 14 -0.23 17.61 -36.57
N GLU A 15 -0.91 18.74 -36.30
CA GLU A 15 -1.02 19.26 -34.94
C GLU A 15 -1.77 18.32 -33.99
N LYS A 16 -2.85 17.67 -34.46
CA LYS A 16 -3.59 16.66 -33.68
C LYS A 16 -2.71 15.46 -33.31
N GLN A 17 -1.81 15.04 -34.21
CA GLN A 17 -0.86 13.95 -33.97
C GLN A 17 0.33 14.36 -33.10
N THR A 18 0.64 15.65 -33.01
CA THR A 18 1.72 16.13 -32.13
C THR A 18 1.33 16.09 -30.65
N HIS A 19 2.28 15.69 -29.81
CA HIS A 19 2.15 15.71 -28.36
C HIS A 19 1.81 17.14 -27.89
N LYS A 20 0.88 17.29 -26.93
CA LYS A 20 0.36 18.59 -26.46
C LYS A 20 1.42 19.66 -26.12
N LEU A 21 2.55 19.25 -25.52
CA LEU A 21 3.67 20.15 -25.16
C LEU A 21 4.50 20.62 -26.36
N LYS A 22 4.34 19.99 -27.53
CA LYS A 22 5.09 20.25 -28.76
C LYS A 22 4.22 20.90 -29.85
N ARG A 23 2.95 21.23 -29.54
CA ARG A 23 2.05 21.94 -30.45
C ARG A 23 2.47 23.40 -30.59
N LEU A 24 2.36 23.91 -31.82
CA LEU A 24 2.66 25.32 -32.11
C LEU A 24 1.63 26.22 -31.43
N VAL A 25 0.35 25.86 -31.52
CA VAL A 25 -0.74 26.52 -30.80
C VAL A 25 -1.18 25.66 -29.61
N GLN A 26 -1.15 26.23 -28.41
CA GLN A 26 -1.58 25.53 -27.20
C GLN A 26 -3.11 25.48 -27.12
N HIS A 27 -3.66 24.27 -27.08
CA HIS A 27 -5.08 24.04 -26.84
C HIS A 27 -5.28 22.76 -26.01
N PRO A 28 -6.33 22.70 -25.16
CA PRO A 28 -6.60 21.52 -24.37
C PRO A 28 -6.94 20.31 -25.27
N ASN A 29 -6.59 19.11 -24.81
CA ASN A 29 -7.08 17.86 -25.40
C ASN A 29 -8.50 17.53 -24.97
N SER A 30 -9.00 18.19 -23.93
CA SER A 30 -10.34 18.02 -23.42
C SER A 30 -11.32 18.86 -24.21
N PHE A 31 -12.54 18.36 -24.38
CA PHE A 31 -13.61 19.02 -25.10
C PHE A 31 -14.95 18.76 -24.40
N PHE A 32 -15.91 19.64 -24.65
CA PHE A 32 -17.30 19.40 -24.30
C PHE A 32 -17.96 18.60 -25.43
N MET A 33 -18.83 17.65 -25.06
CA MET A 33 -19.59 16.85 -26.02
C MET A 33 -21.02 16.67 -25.54
N ASP A 34 -21.94 16.59 -26.50
CA ASP A 34 -23.34 16.33 -26.22
C ASP A 34 -23.60 14.81 -26.21
N VAL A 35 -24.09 14.31 -25.08
CA VAL A 35 -24.42 12.88 -24.91
C VAL A 35 -25.93 12.71 -24.81
N LYS A 36 -26.45 11.83 -25.66
CA LYS A 36 -27.86 11.41 -25.62
C LYS A 36 -28.04 10.33 -24.57
N CYS A 37 -28.88 10.57 -23.57
CA CYS A 37 -29.20 9.58 -22.54
C CYS A 37 -29.89 8.34 -23.15
N PRO A 38 -29.47 7.10 -22.84
CA PRO A 38 -30.14 5.89 -23.33
C PRO A 38 -31.51 5.65 -22.70
N GLY A 39 -31.78 6.21 -21.51
CA GLY A 39 -33.05 6.05 -20.80
C GLY A 39 -34.13 7.04 -21.26
N CYS A 40 -33.89 8.34 -21.06
CA CYS A 40 -34.88 9.39 -21.35
C CYS A 40 -34.63 10.18 -22.64
N TYR A 41 -33.61 9.82 -23.43
CA TYR A 41 -33.22 10.47 -24.71
C TYR A 41 -32.87 11.96 -24.64
N LYS A 42 -32.82 12.54 -23.43
CA LYS A 42 -32.41 13.92 -23.20
C LYS A 42 -30.92 14.08 -23.51
N ILE A 43 -30.58 15.17 -24.20
CA ILE A 43 -29.20 15.54 -24.51
C ILE A 43 -28.62 16.31 -23.32
N THR A 44 -27.44 15.92 -22.88
CA THR A 44 -26.69 16.61 -21.81
C THR A 44 -25.26 16.85 -22.28
N THR A 45 -24.80 18.09 -22.19
CA THR A 45 -23.41 18.45 -22.50
C THR A 45 -22.51 18.02 -21.34
N ILE A 46 -21.52 17.18 -21.63
CA ILE A 46 -20.55 16.67 -20.65
C ILE A 46 -19.12 17.03 -21.05
N PHE A 47 -18.21 17.04 -20.09
CA PHE A 47 -16.78 17.27 -20.31
C PHE A 47 -16.05 15.94 -20.51
N SER A 48 -15.19 15.84 -21.53
CA SER A 48 -14.49 14.59 -21.90
C SER A 48 -13.56 14.01 -20.82
N HIS A 49 -13.19 14.83 -19.83
CA HIS A 49 -12.41 14.43 -18.65
C HIS A 49 -13.13 14.82 -17.36
N ALA A 50 -14.42 14.51 -17.27
CA ALA A 50 -15.20 14.74 -16.05
C ALA A 50 -14.46 14.15 -14.83
N GLN A 51 -14.41 14.91 -13.74
CA GLN A 51 -13.78 14.50 -12.47
C GLN A 51 -14.76 13.77 -11.55
N SER A 52 -16.06 13.96 -11.76
CA SER A 52 -17.16 13.33 -11.03
C SER A 52 -18.01 12.49 -11.97
N VAL A 53 -18.77 11.54 -11.42
CA VAL A 53 -19.80 10.81 -12.17
C VAL A 53 -20.82 11.83 -12.67
N VAL A 54 -21.12 11.80 -13.97
CA VAL A 54 -22.17 12.63 -14.56
C VAL A 54 -23.41 11.79 -14.72
N VAL A 55 -24.51 12.26 -14.14
CA VAL A 55 -25.83 11.62 -14.21
C VAL A 55 -26.75 12.44 -15.11
N CYS A 56 -27.67 11.75 -15.79
CA CYS A 56 -28.69 12.40 -16.57
C CYS A 56 -29.65 13.18 -15.67
N VAL A 57 -29.89 14.45 -15.99
CA VAL A 57 -30.80 15.34 -15.23
C VAL A 57 -32.24 14.83 -15.20
N GLY A 58 -32.67 14.05 -16.22
CA GLY A 58 -34.05 13.57 -16.32
C GLY A 58 -34.34 12.27 -15.58
N CYS A 59 -33.48 11.27 -15.71
CA CYS A 59 -33.74 9.91 -15.22
C CYS A 59 -32.62 9.35 -14.35
N THR A 60 -31.65 10.16 -13.93
CA THR A 60 -30.51 9.81 -13.06
C THR A 60 -29.58 8.70 -13.57
N THR A 61 -29.79 8.22 -14.80
CA THR A 61 -28.91 7.26 -15.46
C THR A 61 -27.50 7.84 -15.58
N ILE A 62 -26.49 7.05 -15.24
CA ILE A 62 -25.08 7.42 -15.35
C ILE A 62 -24.72 7.58 -16.84
N LEU A 63 -24.23 8.76 -17.22
CA LEU A 63 -23.84 9.10 -18.59
C LEU A 63 -22.33 8.97 -18.81
N CYS A 64 -21.53 9.34 -17.80
CA CYS A 64 -20.10 9.07 -17.81
C CYS A 64 -19.57 8.82 -16.40
N GLN A 65 -18.59 7.92 -16.30
CA GLN A 65 -17.82 7.70 -15.08
C GLN A 65 -16.39 8.19 -15.32
N PRO A 66 -15.79 8.92 -14.36
CA PRO A 66 -14.40 9.32 -14.47
C PRO A 66 -13.51 8.06 -14.47
N THR A 67 -12.76 7.84 -15.54
CA THR A 67 -11.64 6.87 -15.55
C THR A 67 -10.43 7.38 -14.76
N GLY A 68 -10.37 8.70 -14.51
CA GLY A 68 -9.20 9.38 -13.95
C GLY A 68 -9.26 9.76 -12.47
N ALA A 69 -10.30 9.38 -11.71
CA ALA A 69 -10.48 9.85 -10.33
C ALA A 69 -10.48 8.68 -9.32
N ASN A 70 -9.41 8.61 -8.50
CA ASN A 70 -9.21 7.74 -7.34
C ASN A 70 -9.56 6.24 -7.54
N ARG A 71 -8.54 5.42 -7.84
CA ARG A 71 -8.59 4.02 -7.34
C ARG A 71 -8.91 4.11 -5.84
N SER A 72 -10.02 3.50 -5.41
CA SER A 72 -10.37 3.43 -3.99
C SER A 72 -9.17 2.86 -3.23
N VAL A 73 -8.63 3.66 -2.31
CA VAL A 73 -7.54 3.23 -1.42
C VAL A 73 -8.19 2.61 -0.19
N ASN A 74 -7.96 1.32 0.01
CA ASN A 74 -8.44 0.57 1.15
C ASN A 74 -7.29 0.42 2.14
N ALA A 75 -7.34 1.11 3.28
CA ALA A 75 -6.40 0.92 4.36
C ALA A 75 -6.82 -0.30 5.21
N ILE A 76 -5.91 -1.24 5.39
CA ILE A 76 -6.13 -2.48 6.14
C ILE A 76 -5.13 -2.47 7.30
N GLN A 77 -5.61 -2.11 8.49
CA GLN A 77 -4.79 -2.03 9.69
C GLN A 77 -4.42 -3.41 10.23
N GLU A 78 -3.42 -3.51 11.11
CA GLU A 78 -3.11 -4.74 11.83
C GLU A 78 -4.24 -5.07 12.84
N PRO A 79 -4.65 -6.35 13.01
CA PRO A 79 -5.74 -6.71 13.92
C PRO A 79 -5.32 -6.72 15.40
N LEU A 80 -4.73 -5.62 15.89
CA LEU A 80 -4.24 -5.49 17.26
C LEU A 80 -5.35 -5.67 18.30
N ASP A 81 -6.56 -5.17 18.04
CA ASP A 81 -7.68 -5.31 18.97
C ASP A 81 -8.05 -6.78 19.19
N THR A 82 -8.06 -7.57 18.10
CA THR A 82 -8.26 -9.02 18.15
C THR A 82 -7.14 -9.72 18.91
N TRP A 83 -5.91 -9.22 18.83
CA TRP A 83 -4.77 -9.82 19.52
C TRP A 83 -4.65 -9.42 20.98
N LYS A 84 -5.34 -8.33 21.38
CA LYS A 84 -5.47 -7.91 22.78
C LYS A 84 -6.64 -8.60 23.48
N SER A 85 -7.65 -9.02 22.73
CA SER A 85 -8.83 -9.70 23.26
C SER A 85 -9.31 -10.78 22.29
N TYR A 86 -8.88 -12.01 22.54
CA TYR A 86 -9.30 -13.19 21.80
C TYR A 86 -9.88 -14.22 22.76
N GLY A 87 -11.18 -14.51 22.68
CA GLY A 87 -11.81 -15.52 23.54
C GLY A 87 -11.63 -15.26 25.04
N GLY A 88 -11.57 -13.98 25.45
CA GLY A 88 -11.36 -13.59 26.85
C GLY A 88 -9.90 -13.56 27.32
N VAL A 89 -8.93 -13.89 26.45
CA VAL A 89 -7.50 -13.79 26.76
C VAL A 89 -6.82 -12.68 25.94
N ASN A 90 -5.67 -12.19 26.42
CA ASN A 90 -4.82 -11.23 25.71
C ASN A 90 -3.59 -11.94 25.11
N PRO A 91 -3.69 -12.47 23.86
CA PRO A 91 -2.59 -13.14 23.20
C PRO A 91 -1.28 -12.34 23.16
N LEU A 92 -1.38 -11.06 22.85
CA LEU A 92 -0.24 -10.17 22.72
C LEU A 92 0.47 -10.00 24.08
N GLY A 93 -0.32 -9.80 25.14
CA GLY A 93 0.19 -9.69 26.51
C GLY A 93 0.84 -10.99 27.00
N LEU A 94 0.24 -12.15 26.71
CA LEU A 94 0.81 -13.45 27.04
C LEU A 94 2.16 -13.68 26.34
N MET A 95 2.27 -13.28 25.07
CA MET A 95 3.51 -13.37 24.31
C MET A 95 4.63 -12.51 24.93
N TYR A 96 4.34 -11.27 25.33
CA TYR A 96 5.34 -10.42 25.98
C TYR A 96 5.67 -10.81 27.42
N ALA A 97 4.74 -11.46 28.13
CA ALA A 97 4.93 -11.92 29.50
C ALA A 97 5.78 -13.21 29.59
N ASP A 98 5.53 -14.17 28.70
CA ASP A 98 6.32 -15.40 28.60
C ASP A 98 6.46 -15.84 27.13
N PRO A 99 7.45 -15.29 26.41
CA PRO A 99 7.68 -15.61 25.01
C PRO A 99 7.93 -17.09 24.77
N LYS A 100 8.60 -17.81 25.68
CA LYS A 100 8.96 -19.23 25.47
C LYS A 100 7.74 -20.12 25.40
N THR A 101 6.71 -19.81 26.18
CA THR A 101 5.45 -20.58 26.20
C THR A 101 4.52 -20.15 25.07
N TRP A 102 4.41 -18.84 24.83
CA TRP A 102 3.32 -18.29 24.01
C TRP A 102 3.71 -17.88 22.58
N ALA A 103 5.02 -17.76 22.27
CA ALA A 103 5.47 -17.29 20.96
C ALA A 103 4.92 -18.13 19.80
N PHE A 104 4.96 -19.46 19.90
CA PHE A 104 4.51 -20.33 18.81
C PHE A 104 3.03 -20.13 18.50
N TRP A 105 2.19 -20.16 19.54
CA TRP A 105 0.74 -19.97 19.39
C TRP A 105 0.41 -18.57 18.88
N PHE A 106 1.06 -17.54 19.41
CA PHE A 106 0.84 -16.16 18.97
C PHE A 106 1.23 -15.97 17.50
N GLN A 107 2.40 -16.47 17.07
CA GLN A 107 2.85 -16.37 15.68
C GLN A 107 1.96 -17.17 14.72
N ALA A 108 1.46 -18.34 15.13
CA ALA A 108 0.50 -19.09 14.32
C ALA A 108 -0.81 -18.31 14.12
N LYS A 109 -1.31 -17.66 15.18
CA LYS A 109 -2.49 -16.79 15.11
C LYS A 109 -2.25 -15.58 14.21
N VAL A 110 -1.12 -14.90 14.34
CA VAL A 110 -0.74 -13.76 13.48
C VAL A 110 -0.72 -14.20 12.00
N GLN A 111 -0.13 -15.35 11.67
CA GLN A 111 -0.13 -15.86 10.30
C GLN A 111 -1.56 -16.06 9.77
N ILE A 112 -2.43 -16.74 10.52
CA ILE A 112 -3.82 -16.98 10.11
C ILE A 112 -4.56 -15.66 9.89
N ASP A 113 -4.51 -14.74 10.86
CA ASP A 113 -5.23 -13.46 10.78
C ASP A 113 -4.72 -12.61 9.61
N MET A 114 -3.41 -12.63 9.33
CA MET A 114 -2.84 -11.91 8.18
C MET A 114 -3.25 -12.53 6.84
N VAL A 115 -3.29 -13.87 6.72
CA VAL A 115 -3.80 -14.54 5.50
C VAL A 115 -5.24 -14.17 5.24
N LEU A 116 -6.10 -14.21 6.26
CA LEU A 116 -7.51 -13.86 6.11
C LEU A 116 -7.66 -12.42 5.60
N LYS A 117 -6.84 -11.48 6.08
CA LYS A 117 -6.82 -10.10 5.56
C LYS A 117 -6.35 -10.03 4.10
N HIS A 118 -5.32 -10.80 3.73
CA HIS A 118 -4.87 -10.91 2.33
C HIS A 118 -5.93 -11.54 1.41
N CYS A 119 -6.85 -12.34 1.93
CA CYS A 119 -7.95 -12.92 1.15
C CYS A 119 -9.17 -12.01 1.03
N GLN A 120 -9.23 -10.91 1.81
CA GLN A 120 -10.37 -9.99 1.88
C GLN A 120 -10.09 -8.64 1.20
N LEU A 121 -9.13 -8.61 0.27
CA LEU A 121 -8.79 -7.40 -0.48
C LEU A 121 -9.98 -6.93 -1.32
N LYS A 122 -10.20 -5.62 -1.32
CA LYS A 122 -11.28 -4.99 -2.08
C LYS A 122 -10.75 -4.50 -3.43
N ASN A 123 -11.68 -4.19 -4.34
CA ASN A 123 -11.31 -3.54 -5.60
C ASN A 123 -10.59 -2.20 -5.34
N GLY A 124 -9.56 -1.91 -6.12
CA GLY A 124 -8.72 -0.71 -5.99
C GLY A 124 -7.35 -1.01 -5.39
N VAL A 125 -6.74 0.01 -4.77
CA VAL A 125 -5.42 -0.10 -4.12
C VAL A 125 -5.64 -0.52 -2.67
N ASN A 126 -5.02 -1.61 -2.24
CA ASN A 126 -5.08 -2.05 -0.84
C ASN A 126 -3.74 -1.76 -0.17
N VAL A 127 -3.76 -0.96 0.89
CA VAL A 127 -2.58 -0.63 1.69
C VAL A 127 -2.72 -1.35 3.02
N MET A 128 -1.81 -2.28 3.29
CA MET A 128 -1.84 -3.10 4.50
C MET A 128 -0.78 -2.63 5.49
N GLU A 129 -1.16 -2.47 6.75
CA GLU A 129 -0.22 -2.33 7.85
C GLU A 129 0.41 -3.70 8.11
N ARG A 130 1.72 -3.82 7.84
CA ARG A 130 2.48 -5.07 7.86
C ARG A 130 1.93 -6.11 6.88
N SER A 131 2.51 -7.31 6.92
CA SER A 131 2.11 -8.45 6.11
C SER A 131 2.48 -9.77 6.77
N ILE A 132 1.94 -10.87 6.25
CA ILE A 132 2.40 -12.22 6.61
C ILE A 132 3.93 -12.39 6.39
N PHE A 133 4.53 -11.66 5.44
CA PHE A 133 5.98 -11.69 5.20
C PHE A 133 6.75 -11.12 6.38
N SER A 134 6.36 -9.94 6.89
CA SER A 134 7.00 -9.36 8.09
C SER A 134 6.87 -10.27 9.32
N ALA A 135 5.74 -10.96 9.47
CA ALA A 135 5.54 -11.94 10.54
C ALA A 135 6.59 -13.06 10.46
N ARG A 136 6.82 -13.62 9.27
CA ARG A 136 7.79 -14.71 9.08
C ARG A 136 9.24 -14.23 9.06
N CYS A 137 9.57 -13.19 8.31
CA CYS A 137 10.94 -12.74 8.05
C CYS A 137 11.55 -11.97 9.21
N CYS A 138 10.74 -11.24 9.98
CA CYS A 138 11.22 -10.43 11.10
C CYS A 138 10.83 -11.04 12.44
N PHE A 139 9.54 -11.22 12.73
CA PHE A 139 9.10 -11.61 14.08
C PHE A 139 9.46 -13.05 14.44
N VAL A 140 9.13 -14.02 13.57
CA VAL A 140 9.51 -15.43 13.79
C VAL A 140 11.03 -15.60 13.81
N GLU A 141 11.75 -14.92 12.92
CA GLU A 141 13.21 -14.98 12.88
C GLU A 141 13.86 -14.37 14.13
N ASN A 142 13.34 -13.24 14.63
CA ASN A 142 13.76 -12.67 15.89
C ASN A 142 13.54 -13.67 17.04
N MET A 143 12.34 -14.25 17.14
CA MET A 143 12.02 -15.23 18.19
C MET A 143 12.90 -16.49 18.10
N ARG A 144 13.30 -16.91 16.90
CA ARG A 144 14.31 -17.96 16.70
C ARG A 144 15.67 -17.54 17.25
N ARG A 145 16.17 -16.35 16.92
CA ARG A 145 17.47 -15.84 17.39
C ARG A 145 17.52 -15.67 18.91
N GLN A 146 16.39 -15.32 19.52
CA GLN A 146 16.24 -15.19 20.99
C GLN A 146 15.99 -16.54 21.70
N ASN A 147 15.98 -17.67 20.97
CA ASN A 147 15.67 -19.00 21.49
C ASN A 147 14.30 -19.08 22.21
N TYR A 148 13.31 -18.32 21.74
CA TYR A 148 11.92 -18.43 22.19
C TYR A 148 11.13 -19.50 21.46
N LEU A 149 11.59 -19.91 20.27
CA LEU A 149 10.99 -20.97 19.48
C LEU A 149 12.00 -22.10 19.27
N THR A 150 11.54 -23.35 19.33
CA THR A 150 12.35 -24.51 18.96
C THR A 150 12.53 -24.63 17.45
N SER A 151 13.48 -25.45 17.01
CA SER A 151 13.70 -25.77 15.59
C SER A 151 12.43 -26.28 14.90
N GLU A 152 11.67 -27.14 15.58
CA GLU A 152 10.45 -27.77 15.07
C GLU A 152 9.34 -26.73 14.93
N GLN A 153 9.19 -25.86 15.93
CA GLN A 153 8.20 -24.77 15.92
C GLN A 153 8.48 -23.78 14.79
N VAL A 154 9.73 -23.39 14.58
CA VAL A 154 10.13 -22.51 13.47
C VAL A 154 9.90 -23.19 12.13
N SER A 155 10.26 -24.46 12.01
CA SER A 155 10.02 -25.25 10.78
C SER A 155 8.54 -25.34 10.45
N ALA A 156 7.68 -25.58 11.45
CA ALA A 156 6.23 -25.61 11.27
C ALA A 156 5.66 -24.25 10.82
N LEU A 157 6.07 -23.16 11.47
CA LEU A 157 5.63 -21.80 11.09
C LEU A 157 6.12 -21.42 9.68
N HIS A 158 7.31 -21.87 9.28
CA HIS A 158 7.81 -21.67 7.92
C HIS A 158 7.03 -22.51 6.89
N ALA A 159 6.74 -23.77 7.17
CA ALA A 159 5.95 -24.62 6.30
C ALA A 159 4.52 -24.05 6.11
N ASN A 160 3.90 -23.56 7.20
CA ASN A 160 2.61 -22.87 7.14
C ASN A 160 2.69 -21.62 6.27
N PHE A 161 3.71 -20.78 6.48
CA PHE A 161 3.94 -19.58 5.67
C PHE A 161 3.99 -19.91 4.17
N VAL A 162 4.82 -20.87 3.75
CA VAL A 162 4.95 -21.27 2.34
C VAL A 162 3.60 -21.74 1.79
N ARG A 163 2.92 -22.64 2.51
CA ARG A 163 1.59 -23.15 2.11
C ARG A 163 0.55 -22.04 1.97
N PHE A 164 0.55 -21.08 2.88
CA PHE A 164 -0.41 -19.98 2.85
C PHE A 164 -0.20 -19.05 1.66
N ILE A 165 1.06 -18.66 1.40
CA ILE A 165 1.41 -17.81 0.26
C ILE A 165 1.04 -18.50 -1.06
N ASP A 166 1.41 -19.77 -1.22
CA ASP A 166 1.18 -20.51 -2.46
C ASP A 166 -0.31 -20.77 -2.71
N HIS A 167 -1.02 -21.28 -1.69
CA HIS A 167 -2.43 -21.69 -1.85
C HIS A 167 -3.38 -20.50 -2.03
N HIS A 168 -3.07 -19.35 -1.42
CA HIS A 168 -3.90 -18.14 -1.52
C HIS A 168 -3.34 -17.13 -2.52
N SER A 169 -2.29 -17.47 -3.27
CA SER A 169 -1.65 -16.61 -4.27
C SER A 169 -1.30 -15.22 -3.73
N ILE A 170 -0.80 -15.14 -2.49
CA ILE A 170 -0.51 -13.86 -1.83
C ILE A 170 0.75 -13.28 -2.44
N ARG A 171 0.59 -12.23 -3.25
CA ARG A 171 1.69 -11.55 -3.95
C ARG A 171 1.58 -10.04 -3.74
N PRO A 172 2.47 -9.42 -2.95
CA PRO A 172 2.56 -7.97 -2.87
C PRO A 172 3.05 -7.36 -4.18
N ASP A 173 2.47 -6.21 -4.57
CA ASP A 173 2.97 -5.42 -5.70
C ASP A 173 4.17 -4.54 -5.29
N LEU A 174 4.15 -4.02 -4.05
CA LEU A 174 5.13 -3.10 -3.50
C LEU A 174 5.15 -3.22 -1.97
N PHE A 175 6.33 -3.16 -1.37
CA PHE A 175 6.48 -2.85 0.06
C PHE A 175 6.87 -1.38 0.23
N ILE A 176 6.22 -0.70 1.17
CA ILE A 176 6.62 0.63 1.63
C ILE A 176 7.31 0.45 2.98
N TYR A 177 8.63 0.61 3.01
CA TYR A 177 9.42 0.47 4.21
C TYR A 177 9.58 1.83 4.90
N LEU A 178 8.77 2.06 5.94
CA LEU A 178 8.92 3.21 6.83
C LEU A 178 10.12 2.97 7.76
N ARG A 179 11.30 3.41 7.34
CA ARG A 179 12.56 3.17 8.05
C ARG A 179 12.81 4.29 9.05
N ALA A 180 12.80 3.96 10.33
CA ALA A 180 13.18 4.85 11.42
C ALA A 180 14.27 4.21 12.27
N SER A 181 15.14 5.04 12.86
CA SER A 181 16.17 4.59 13.78
C SER A 181 15.58 3.88 15.01
N PRO A 182 16.26 2.86 15.57
CA PRO A 182 15.82 2.18 16.78
C PRO A 182 15.58 3.13 17.96
N GLU A 183 16.39 4.18 18.08
CA GLU A 183 16.29 5.22 19.10
C GLU A 183 14.98 6.02 18.95
N VAL A 184 14.67 6.51 17.74
CA VAL A 184 13.39 7.19 17.47
C VAL A 184 12.20 6.25 17.69
N CYS A 185 12.31 4.98 17.29
CA CYS A 185 11.28 3.98 17.57
C CYS A 185 11.06 3.77 19.07
N PHE A 186 12.13 3.77 19.85
CA PHE A 186 12.07 3.61 21.31
C PHE A 186 11.40 4.82 21.97
N ASP A 187 11.75 6.04 21.58
CA ASP A 187 11.12 7.26 22.09
C ASP A 187 9.62 7.31 21.77
N ARG A 188 9.23 6.90 20.56
CA ARG A 188 7.82 6.77 20.15
C ARG A 188 7.08 5.70 20.94
N LEU A 189 7.74 4.58 21.25
CA LEU A 189 7.18 3.51 22.09
C LEU A 189 6.90 4.01 23.50
N LEU A 190 7.85 4.72 24.12
CA LEU A 190 7.69 5.31 25.44
C LEU A 190 6.55 6.34 25.46
N THR A 191 6.49 7.21 24.45
CA THR A 191 5.42 8.21 24.30
C THR A 191 4.04 7.56 24.19
N ARG A 192 3.93 6.43 23.47
CA ARG A 192 2.67 5.71 23.30
C ARG A 192 2.20 4.97 24.56
N SER A 193 3.13 4.61 25.46
CA SER A 193 2.84 4.07 26.80
C SER A 193 1.84 2.89 26.84
N ARG A 194 1.95 1.94 25.90
CA ARG A 194 1.15 0.69 25.95
C ARG A 194 1.64 -0.22 27.08
N ASN A 195 0.70 -0.80 27.82
CA ASN A 195 1.03 -1.62 28.99
C ASN A 195 1.77 -2.91 28.62
N GLU A 196 1.44 -3.52 27.48
CA GLU A 196 2.02 -4.78 27.02
C GLU A 196 3.46 -4.62 26.50
N GLU A 197 3.86 -3.41 26.11
CA GLU A 197 5.15 -3.14 25.47
C GLU A 197 6.21 -2.65 26.47
N LYS A 198 5.90 -2.60 27.77
CA LYS A 198 6.82 -2.12 28.82
C LYS A 198 8.10 -2.96 28.95
N SER A 199 8.06 -4.24 28.56
CA SER A 199 9.22 -5.13 28.57
C SER A 199 10.11 -5.01 27.34
N VAL A 200 9.72 -4.19 26.35
CA VAL A 200 10.47 -4.02 25.11
C VAL A 200 11.71 -3.15 25.37
N THR A 201 12.88 -3.69 25.06
CA THR A 201 14.16 -3.00 25.22
C THR A 201 14.61 -2.34 23.92
N LEU A 202 15.49 -1.34 24.02
CA LEU A 202 16.15 -0.76 22.84
C LEU A 202 16.90 -1.82 22.02
N GLU A 203 17.55 -2.78 22.69
CA GLU A 203 18.27 -3.86 22.02
C GLU A 203 17.34 -4.77 21.22
N TYR A 204 16.14 -5.05 21.74
CA TYR A 204 15.11 -5.77 21.00
C TYR A 204 14.69 -5.00 19.73
N LEU A 205 14.52 -3.67 19.82
CA LEU A 205 14.20 -2.84 18.66
C LEU A 205 15.34 -2.79 17.64
N ARG A 206 16.60 -2.73 18.09
CA ARG A 206 17.78 -2.82 17.21
C ARG A 206 17.82 -4.16 16.47
N SER A 207 17.53 -5.26 17.17
CA SER A 207 17.44 -6.59 16.55
C SER A 207 16.36 -6.63 15.46
N LEU A 208 15.16 -6.11 15.74
CA LEU A 208 14.10 -6.02 14.74
C LEU A 208 14.44 -5.08 13.58
N HIS A 209 15.06 -3.93 13.84
CA HIS A 209 15.50 -2.99 12.80
C HIS A 209 16.46 -3.68 11.82
N ASN A 210 17.49 -4.36 12.34
CA ASN A 210 18.45 -5.10 11.51
C ASN A 210 17.78 -6.20 10.67
N LEU A 211 16.76 -6.87 11.21
CA LEU A 211 15.99 -7.87 10.47
C LEU A 211 15.13 -7.27 9.35
N HIS A 212 14.56 -6.07 9.56
CA HIS A 212 13.83 -5.37 8.51
C HIS A 212 14.77 -4.87 7.42
N ASP A 213 15.93 -4.31 7.79
CA ASP A 213 16.95 -3.89 6.84
C ASP A 213 17.46 -5.07 6.01
N ASP A 214 17.83 -6.19 6.65
CA ASP A 214 18.30 -7.39 5.95
C ASP A 214 17.23 -7.96 4.99
N TRP A 215 15.98 -8.03 5.45
CA TRP A 215 14.89 -8.51 4.62
C TRP A 215 14.58 -7.56 3.46
N LEU A 216 14.23 -6.30 3.74
CA LEU A 216 13.67 -5.38 2.75
C LEU A 216 14.72 -4.77 1.82
N LEU A 217 15.99 -4.64 2.27
CA LEU A 217 17.05 -4.05 1.45
C LEU A 217 17.86 -5.11 0.68
N ASN A 218 18.04 -6.32 1.24
CA ASN A 218 18.99 -7.29 0.67
C ASN A 218 18.34 -8.58 0.13
N GLN A 219 17.28 -9.09 0.78
CA GLN A 219 16.75 -10.44 0.49
C GLN A 219 15.38 -10.44 -0.20
N ASN A 220 14.67 -9.31 -0.20
CA ASN A 220 13.31 -9.24 -0.71
C ASN A 220 13.27 -9.36 -2.24
N LYS A 221 12.25 -10.07 -2.74
CA LYS A 221 12.03 -10.32 -4.17
C LYS A 221 11.05 -9.35 -4.82
N TYR A 222 10.40 -8.51 -4.01
CA TYR A 222 9.39 -7.56 -4.45
C TYR A 222 9.97 -6.14 -4.50
N PRO A 223 9.37 -5.23 -5.27
CA PRO A 223 9.71 -3.82 -5.20
C PRO A 223 9.59 -3.29 -3.76
N VAL A 224 10.54 -2.45 -3.36
CA VAL A 224 10.55 -1.79 -2.05
C VAL A 224 10.80 -0.31 -2.25
N GLU A 225 9.92 0.50 -1.70
CA GLU A 225 10.12 1.94 -1.56
C GLU A 225 10.51 2.24 -0.11
N VAL A 226 11.67 2.86 0.09
CA VAL A 226 12.20 3.19 1.42
C VAL A 226 11.88 4.63 1.74
N VAL A 227 11.20 4.84 2.84
CA VAL A 227 10.75 6.15 3.30
C VAL A 227 11.40 6.44 4.64
N ASP A 228 12.15 7.53 4.71
CA ASP A 228 12.71 8.02 5.96
C ASP A 228 11.57 8.46 6.90
N ALA A 229 11.40 7.69 7.96
CA ALA A 229 10.36 7.88 8.97
C ALA A 229 10.92 8.43 10.29
N ASP A 230 12.16 8.94 10.33
CA ASP A 230 12.67 9.70 11.48
C ASP A 230 12.02 11.10 11.56
N SER A 231 11.59 11.63 10.41
CA SER A 231 10.87 12.90 10.28
C SER A 231 9.41 12.85 10.78
N ASP A 232 8.77 14.02 10.91
CA ASP A 232 7.35 14.13 11.31
C ASP A 232 6.40 13.42 10.32
N ILE A 233 5.29 12.91 10.84
CA ILE A 233 4.26 12.19 10.06
C ILE A 233 3.79 13.00 8.86
N SER A 234 3.64 14.32 9.00
CA SER A 234 3.22 15.20 7.90
C SER A 234 4.22 15.18 6.75
N SER A 235 5.52 15.22 7.05
CA SER A 235 6.59 15.18 6.05
C SER A 235 6.65 13.82 5.35
N VAL A 236 6.44 12.73 6.09
CA VAL A 236 6.39 11.36 5.54
C VAL A 236 5.21 11.20 4.57
N VAL A 237 4.03 11.69 4.96
CA VAL A 237 2.82 11.61 4.12
C VAL A 237 2.98 12.42 2.84
N GLU A 238 3.57 13.61 2.91
CA GLU A 238 3.83 14.43 1.73
C GLU A 238 4.82 13.77 0.76
N LEU A 239 5.92 13.21 1.28
CA LEU A 239 6.95 12.56 0.48
C LEU A 239 6.40 11.33 -0.25
N VAL A 240 5.68 10.45 0.47
CA VAL A 240 5.03 9.27 -0.12
C VAL A 240 3.96 9.68 -1.13
N SER A 241 3.16 10.70 -0.81
CA SER A 241 2.13 11.21 -1.72
C SER A 241 2.74 11.78 -3.00
N HIS A 242 3.90 12.43 -2.91
CA HIS A 242 4.62 12.98 -4.06
C HIS A 242 5.20 11.85 -4.92
N GLN A 243 5.89 10.88 -4.33
CA GLN A 243 6.46 9.73 -5.05
C GLN A 243 5.38 8.91 -5.78
N LEU A 244 4.28 8.58 -5.11
CA LEU A 244 3.15 7.87 -5.73
C LEU A 244 2.44 8.67 -6.84
N ARG A 245 2.64 10.00 -6.90
CA ARG A 245 2.15 10.84 -8.01
C ARG A 245 3.13 10.84 -9.17
N GLU A 246 4.44 10.85 -8.91
CA GLU A 246 5.48 10.83 -9.95
C GLU A 246 5.54 9.48 -10.67
N GLU A 247 5.46 8.36 -9.96
CA GLU A 247 5.41 7.01 -10.56
C GLU A 247 4.18 6.87 -11.48
N ARG A 248 3.05 7.45 -11.08
CA ARG A 248 1.81 7.49 -11.86
C ARG A 248 1.94 8.30 -13.16
N LYS A 249 2.89 9.23 -13.24
CA LYS A 249 3.18 9.97 -14.48
C LYS A 249 4.05 9.15 -15.44
N GLN A 250 4.78 8.16 -14.93
CA GLN A 250 5.69 7.31 -15.70
C GLN A 250 5.03 6.04 -16.24
N GLU A 251 3.89 5.60 -15.68
CA GLU A 251 3.10 4.53 -16.28
C GLU A 251 2.62 4.93 -17.70
N PRO A 252 2.93 4.13 -18.74
CA PRO A 252 2.38 4.37 -20.06
C PRO A 252 0.86 4.25 -20.00
N ARG A 253 0.17 5.31 -20.41
CA ARG A 253 -1.28 5.27 -20.62
C ARG A 253 -1.53 4.35 -21.81
N GLY A 254 -1.85 3.09 -21.51
CA GLY A 254 -2.44 2.15 -22.47
C GLY A 254 -3.76 2.66 -23.00
#